data_AF-A0A7R8PAA2-F1
#
_entry.id   AF-A0A7R8PAA2-F1
#
_cell.length_a   1.000
_cell.length_b   1.000
_cell.length_c   1.000
_cell.angle_alpha   90.00
_cell.angle_beta   90.00
_cell.angle_gamma   90.00
#
_symmetry.space_group_name_H-M   'P 1'
#
loop_
_entity.id
_entity.type
_entity.pdbx_description
1 polymer ?
#
loop_
_entity_poly.entity_id
_entity_poly.type
_entity_poly.pdbx_seq_one_letter_code
_entity_poly.pdbx_strand_id
1 'polypeptide(L)'
;MGADVIAVTPSGRRVVVQCKHSGTSGRSMAPNALHSLNGTARQVHKADVVIAVTNGGFSERGREFAGEQGLHLIDRAALQRWATWGRPVTEILSLPAPDAPAD
;
A
#
# COMPACT_ATOMS: atom_id res chain seq x y z
N MET A 1 8.76 -7.59 10.72
CA MET A 1 7.64 -6.63 10.81
C MET A 1 6.60 -7.03 9.78
N GLY A 2 5.35 -7.17 10.25
CA GLY A 2 4.30 -7.92 9.57
C GLY A 2 3.56 -7.14 8.49
N ALA A 3 3.02 -7.89 7.54
CA ALA A 3 1.87 -7.49 6.76
C ALA A 3 0.64 -7.46 7.66
N ASP A 4 -0.18 -6.40 7.57
CA ASP A 4 -1.48 -6.37 8.25
C ASP A 4 -2.54 -7.10 7.43
N VAL A 5 -2.39 -7.08 6.10
CA VAL A 5 -3.22 -7.85 5.17
C VAL A 5 -2.33 -8.50 4.11
N ILE A 6 -2.59 -9.78 3.83
CA ILE A 6 -2.07 -10.48 2.67
C ILE A 6 -3.28 -10.98 1.88
N ALA A 7 -3.39 -10.57 0.63
CA ALA A 7 -4.43 -11.02 -0.28
C ALA A 7 -3.80 -11.72 -1.49
N VAL A 8 -4.57 -12.58 -2.14
CA VAL A 8 -4.20 -13.24 -3.39
C VAL A 8 -5.30 -12.92 -4.40
N THR A 9 -4.93 -12.40 -5.56
CA THR A 9 -5.87 -12.14 -6.66
C THR A 9 -6.33 -13.46 -7.29
N PRO A 10 -7.43 -13.46 -8.08
CA PRO A 10 -7.84 -14.65 -8.83
C PRO A 10 -6.74 -15.20 -9.77
N SER A 11 -5.88 -14.34 -10.30
CA SER A 11 -4.69 -14.71 -11.09
C SER A 11 -3.48 -15.16 -10.27
N GLY A 12 -3.59 -15.23 -8.95
CA GLY A 12 -2.51 -15.68 -8.06
C GLY A 12 -1.51 -14.60 -7.63
N ARG A 13 -1.69 -13.33 -8.02
CA ARG A 13 -0.82 -12.23 -7.56
C ARG A 13 -1.03 -12.00 -6.06
N ARG A 14 0.06 -11.92 -5.31
CA ARG A 14 0.04 -11.66 -3.87
C ARG A 14 0.18 -10.17 -3.60
N VAL A 15 -0.84 -9.62 -2.93
CA VAL A 15 -0.90 -8.23 -2.48
C VAL A 15 -0.60 -8.18 -0.99
N VAL A 16 0.42 -7.42 -0.60
CA VAL A 16 0.78 -7.18 0.81
C VAL A 16 0.48 -5.74 1.17
N VAL A 17 -0.29 -5.56 2.23
CA VAL A 17 -0.68 -4.25 2.76
C VAL A 17 -0.14 -4.09 4.17
N GLN A 18 0.45 -2.93 4.43
CA GLN A 18 0.77 -2.48 5.78
C GLN A 18 0.08 -1.15 6.07
N CYS A 19 -0.55 -1.08 7.22
CA CYS A 19 -1.34 0.03 7.71
C CYS A 19 -0.61 0.70 8.88
N LYS A 20 -0.45 2.02 8.82
CA LYS A 20 0.07 2.81 9.94
C LYS A 20 -0.90 3.92 10.32
N HIS A 21 -1.44 3.83 11.53
CA HIS A 21 -2.23 4.89 12.14
C HIS A 21 -1.32 5.81 12.99
N SER A 22 -1.27 7.09 12.65
CA SER A 22 -0.37 8.09 13.29
C SER A 22 -1.12 9.06 14.22
N GLY A 23 -2.31 8.67 14.71
CA GLY A 23 -3.19 9.52 15.51
C GLY A 23 -3.92 10.58 14.68
N THR A 24 -4.56 11.56 15.34
CA THR A 24 -5.40 12.57 14.68
C THR A 24 -4.63 13.75 14.10
N SER A 25 -3.34 13.89 14.42
CA SER A 25 -2.52 15.03 13.98
C SER A 25 -2.10 14.99 12.51
N GLY A 26 -2.53 13.97 11.74
CA GLY A 26 -2.16 13.82 10.33
C GLY A 26 -0.67 13.60 10.08
N ARG A 27 0.10 13.18 11.09
CA ARG A 27 1.55 13.02 11.01
C ARG A 27 1.91 12.05 9.89
N SER A 28 2.93 12.43 9.11
CA SER A 28 3.43 11.57 8.04
C SER A 28 3.98 10.26 8.59
N MET A 29 3.82 9.19 7.82
CA MET A 29 4.47 7.91 8.08
C MET A 29 5.98 8.12 8.12
N ALA A 30 6.63 7.51 9.10
CA ALA A 30 8.08 7.58 9.24
C ALA A 30 8.77 6.93 8.03
N PRO A 31 9.81 7.54 7.43
CA PRO A 31 10.48 7.00 6.24
C PRO A 31 11.02 5.57 6.41
N ASN A 32 11.50 5.23 7.61
CA ASN A 32 12.00 3.90 7.94
C ASN A 32 10.94 2.79 7.83
N ALA A 33 9.65 3.12 7.92
CA ALA A 33 8.56 2.17 7.76
C ALA A 33 8.49 1.65 6.31
N LEU A 34 8.71 2.52 5.32
CA LEU A 34 8.70 2.13 3.91
C LEU A 34 9.89 1.22 3.55
N HIS A 35 11.08 1.53 4.07
CA HIS A 35 12.25 0.66 3.90
C HIS A 35 12.02 -0.74 4.50
N SER A 36 11.47 -0.77 5.72
CA SER A 36 11.15 -2.03 6.41
C SER A 36 10.11 -2.84 5.63
N LEU A 37 9.05 -2.18 5.15
CA LEU A 37 8.00 -2.80 4.34
C LEU A 37 8.54 -3.36 3.03
N ASN A 38 9.35 -2.60 2.30
CA ASN A 38 9.94 -3.06 1.04
C ASN A 38 10.78 -4.33 1.25
N GLY A 39 11.63 -4.33 2.29
CA GLY A 39 12.46 -5.48 2.65
C GLY A 39 11.65 -6.71 3.01
N THR A 40 10.60 -6.58 3.85
CA THR A 40 9.84 -7.74 4.31
C THR A 40 8.78 -8.22 3.31
N ALA A 41 8.05 -7.32 2.64
CA ALA A 41 6.94 -7.69 1.78
C ALA A 41 7.39 -8.61 0.62
N ARG A 42 8.47 -8.24 -0.07
CA ARG A 42 8.96 -9.03 -1.22
C ARG A 42 9.75 -10.25 -0.78
N GLN A 43 10.68 -10.10 0.17
CA GLN A 43 11.58 -11.21 0.54
C GLN A 43 10.88 -12.28 1.37
N VAL A 44 10.09 -11.88 2.37
CA VAL A 44 9.42 -12.78 3.32
C VAL A 44 8.06 -13.22 2.78
N HIS A 45 7.25 -12.28 2.31
CA HIS A 45 5.87 -12.58 1.92
C HIS A 45 5.69 -12.84 0.42
N LYS A 46 6.74 -12.73 -0.41
CA LYS A 46 6.67 -12.94 -1.86
C LYS A 46 5.57 -12.07 -2.51
N ALA A 47 5.53 -10.79 -2.11
CA ALA A 47 4.57 -9.83 -2.63
C ALA A 47 4.89 -9.43 -4.08
N ASP A 48 3.86 -9.49 -4.92
CA ASP A 48 3.87 -8.91 -6.26
C ASP A 48 3.53 -7.41 -6.17
N VAL A 49 2.50 -7.09 -5.38
CA VAL A 49 2.03 -5.73 -5.13
C VAL A 49 2.22 -5.38 -3.65
N VAL A 50 2.85 -4.25 -3.38
CA VAL A 50 3.09 -3.75 -2.02
C VAL A 50 2.36 -2.43 -1.82
N ILE A 51 1.53 -2.34 -0.78
CA ILE A 51 0.72 -1.16 -0.48
C ILE A 51 1.00 -0.67 0.94
N ALA A 52 1.39 0.59 1.09
CA ALA A 52 1.47 1.27 2.37
C ALA A 52 0.26 2.19 2.56
N VAL A 53 -0.45 2.03 3.68
CA VAL A 53 -1.65 2.79 4.01
C VAL A 53 -1.42 3.61 5.27
N THR A 54 -1.83 4.88 5.28
CA THR A 54 -1.82 5.71 6.48
C THR A 54 -2.99 6.69 6.51
N ASN A 55 -3.43 7.04 7.73
CA ASN A 55 -4.40 8.09 7.97
C ASN A 55 -3.77 9.51 8.02
N GLY A 56 -2.45 9.60 7.86
CA GLY A 56 -1.67 10.83 7.72
C GLY A 56 -1.14 11.03 6.29
N GLY A 57 0.12 11.42 6.16
CA GLY A 57 0.78 11.64 4.87
C GLY A 57 2.06 10.81 4.67
N PHE A 58 2.74 11.07 3.57
CA PHE A 58 4.10 10.61 3.32
C PHE A 58 4.97 11.83 3.03
N SER A 59 6.21 11.83 3.53
CA SER A 59 7.20 12.84 3.15
C SER A 59 7.54 12.72 1.67
N GLU A 60 8.07 13.80 1.07
CA GLU A 60 8.54 13.82 -0.31
C GLU A 60 9.54 12.69 -0.59
N ARG A 61 10.60 12.58 0.21
CA ARG A 61 11.56 11.46 0.16
C ARG A 61 10.91 10.08 0.26
N GLY A 62 9.85 9.95 1.06
CA GLY A 62 9.11 8.70 1.18
C GLY A 62 8.34 8.35 -0.10
N ARG A 63 7.80 9.36 -0.79
CA ARG A 63 7.11 9.19 -2.08
C ARG A 63 8.10 8.85 -3.19
N GLU A 64 9.25 9.52 -3.24
CA GLU A 64 10.35 9.23 -4.17
C GLU A 64 10.81 7.77 -4.01
N PHE A 65 11.16 7.38 -2.79
CA PHE A 65 11.56 6.01 -2.48
C PHE A 65 10.48 4.99 -2.85
N ALA A 66 9.21 5.27 -2.55
CA ALA A 66 8.11 4.38 -2.93
C ALA A 66 8.01 4.22 -4.45
N GLY A 67 8.18 5.30 -5.22
CA GLY A 67 8.23 5.25 -6.68
C GLY A 67 9.38 4.40 -7.20
N GLU A 68 10.60 4.60 -6.69
CA GLU A 68 11.80 3.86 -7.09
C GLU A 68 11.68 2.35 -6.82
N GLN A 69 10.97 1.97 -5.76
CA GLN A 69 10.84 0.57 -5.33
C GLN A 69 9.51 -0.09 -5.77
N GLY A 70 8.64 0.67 -6.45
CA GLY A 70 7.32 0.21 -6.88
C GLY A 70 6.37 -0.11 -5.72
N LEU A 71 6.34 0.72 -4.68
CA LEU A 71 5.34 0.67 -3.61
C LEU A 71 4.17 1.60 -3.95
N HIS A 72 2.95 1.12 -3.70
CA HIS A 72 1.76 1.94 -3.79
C HIS A 72 1.46 2.61 -2.44
N LEU A 73 1.10 3.89 -2.48
CA LEU A 73 0.85 4.69 -1.29
C LEU A 73 -0.62 5.12 -1.22
N ILE A 74 -1.27 4.85 -0.08
CA ILE A 74 -2.59 5.37 0.27
C ILE A 74 -2.43 6.30 1.48
N ASP A 75 -2.38 7.60 1.22
CA ASP A 75 -2.40 8.63 2.28
C ASP A 75 -3.84 8.96 2.72
N ARG A 76 -4.00 9.90 3.65
CA ARG A 76 -5.32 10.30 4.17
C ARG A 76 -6.34 10.63 3.09
N ALA A 77 -5.94 11.40 2.08
CA ALA A 77 -6.87 11.84 1.03
C ALA A 77 -7.28 10.66 0.14
N ALA A 78 -6.31 9.80 -0.23
CA ALA A 78 -6.59 8.56 -0.94
C ALA A 78 -7.47 7.61 -0.11
N LEU A 79 -7.20 7.47 1.18
CA LEU A 79 -7.96 6.63 2.11
C LEU A 79 -9.41 7.09 2.23
N GLN A 80 -9.66 8.41 2.29
CA GLN A 80 -11.02 8.96 2.29
C GLN A 80 -11.76 8.63 0.99
N ARG A 81 -11.12 8.82 -0.16
CA ARG A 81 -11.70 8.44 -1.46
C ARG A 81 -12.11 6.97 -1.49
N TRP A 82 -11.28 6.10 -0.93
CA TRP A 82 -11.56 4.67 -0.88
C TRP A 82 -12.67 4.32 0.12
N ALA A 83 -12.42 4.58 1.40
CA ALA A 83 -13.21 4.02 2.49
C ALA A 83 -14.46 4.84 2.83
N THR A 84 -14.49 6.13 2.49
CA THR A 84 -15.64 7.01 2.74
C THR A 84 -16.48 7.21 1.49
N TRP A 85 -15.84 7.41 0.34
CA TRP A 85 -16.53 7.74 -0.91
C TRP A 85 -16.68 6.56 -1.87
N GLY A 86 -16.19 5.38 -1.51
CA GLY A 86 -16.40 4.15 -2.26
C GLY A 86 -15.64 4.05 -3.58
N ARG A 87 -14.65 4.93 -3.84
CA ARG A 87 -13.82 4.80 -5.05
C ARG A 87 -12.98 3.52 -4.97
N PRO A 88 -12.97 2.66 -6.00
CA PRO A 88 -12.20 1.43 -5.98
C PRO A 88 -10.70 1.67 -5.74
N VAL A 89 -10.06 0.79 -4.95
CA VAL A 89 -8.62 0.90 -4.66
C VAL A 89 -7.76 0.80 -5.92
N THR A 90 -8.22 0.06 -6.93
CA THR A 90 -7.54 -0.05 -8.23
C THR A 90 -7.50 1.30 -8.95
N GLU A 91 -8.58 2.07 -8.90
CA GLU A 91 -8.64 3.41 -9.47
C GLU A 91 -7.76 4.39 -8.69
N ILE A 92 -7.78 4.32 -7.36
CA ILE A 92 -7.00 5.23 -6.50
C ILE A 92 -5.50 5.05 -6.68
N LEU A 93 -5.08 3.81 -6.94
CA LEU A 93 -3.67 3.43 -7.12
C LEU A 93 -3.25 3.29 -8.59
N SER A 94 -4.17 3.55 -9.53
CA SER A 94 -3.99 3.29 -10.97
C SER A 94 -3.49 1.87 -11.26
N LEU A 95 -3.96 0.89 -10.47
CA LEU A 95 -3.69 -0.52 -10.69
C LEU A 95 -4.56 -1.04 -11.84
N PRO A 96 -4.10 -2.06 -12.58
CA PRO A 96 -4.96 -2.77 -13.52
C PRO A 96 -6.18 -3.34 -12.78
N ALA A 97 -7.27 -3.56 -13.53
CA ALA A 97 -8.42 -4.29 -13.01
C ALA A 97 -7.97 -5.64 -12.42
N PRO A 98 -8.67 -6.17 -11.40
CA PRO A 98 -8.40 -7.52 -10.92
C PRO A 98 -8.49 -8.47 -12.12
N ASP A 99 -7.45 -9.27 -12.32
CA ASP A 99 -7.45 -10.22 -13.43
C ASP A 99 -8.57 -11.24 -13.21
N ALA A 100 -9.10 -11.77 -14.32
CA ALA A 100 -9.97 -12.92 -14.28
C ALA A 100 -9.27 -14.11 -13.58
N PRO A 101 -10.02 -15.08 -13.03
CA PRO A 101 -9.44 -16.33 -12.53
C PRO A 101 -8.54 -16.95 -13.59
N ALA A 102 -7.39 -17.49 -13.18
CA ALA A 102 -6.66 -18.40 -14.05
C ALA A 102 -7.51 -19.68 -14.24
N ASP A 103 -7.69 -20.10 -15.48
CA ASP A 103 -8.41 -21.34 -15.85
C ASP A 103 -7.78 -22.60 -15.22
#